data_AF-A0A1G1KD28-F1
#
_entry.id   AF-A0A1G1KD28-F1
#
_cell.length_a   1.000
_cell.length_b   1.000
_cell.length_c   1.000
_cell.angle_alpha   90.00
_cell.angle_beta   90.00
_cell.angle_gamma   90.00
#
_symmetry.space_group_name_H-M   'P 1'
#
loop_
_entity.id
_entity.type
_entity.pdbx_description
1 polymer ?
#
loop_
_entity_poly.entity_id
_entity_poly.type
_entity_poly.pdbx_seq_one_letter_code
_entity_poly.pdbx_strand_id
1 'polypeptide(L)'
;MDKPYKALRILTIVFRVVAWGALAVGLAGAMGVFAGTVQGTPRQAGVVILAVSILYFCLFSALSGILTLLLALEERTRKTP
;
A
#
# COMPACT_ATOMS: atom_id res chain seq x y z
N MET A 1 29.40 5.60 -3.37
CA MET A 1 28.18 5.01 -3.96
C MET A 1 27.42 4.35 -2.82
N ASP A 2 26.68 5.18 -2.11
CA ASP A 2 26.36 4.97 -0.71
C ASP A 2 25.15 4.03 -0.55
N LYS A 3 25.40 2.90 0.11
CA LYS A 3 24.44 1.84 0.50
C LYS A 3 23.05 2.31 0.98
N PRO A 4 22.86 3.44 1.71
CA PRO A 4 21.52 3.87 2.15
C PRO A 4 20.50 4.11 1.02
N TYR A 5 20.92 4.56 -0.16
CA TYR A 5 19.98 4.87 -1.25
C TYR A 5 19.37 3.64 -1.91
N LYS A 6 20.13 2.53 -1.96
CA LYS A 6 19.59 1.24 -2.40
C LYS A 6 18.55 0.72 -1.41
N ALA A 7 18.82 0.86 -0.12
CA ALA A 7 17.92 0.41 0.94
C ALA A 7 16.59 1.18 0.92
N LEU A 8 16.63 2.50 0.74
CA LEU A 8 15.41 3.31 0.65
C LEU A 8 14.58 3.00 -0.60
N ARG A 9 15.21 2.78 -1.76
CA ARG A 9 14.50 2.35 -2.98
C ARG A 9 13.86 0.97 -2.84
N ILE A 10 14.55 0.04 -2.17
CA ILE A 10 14.00 -1.28 -1.84
C ILE A 10 12.84 -1.14 -0.87
N LEU A 11 12.95 -0.25 0.13
CA LEU A 11 11.88 0.01 1.11
C LEU A 11 10.61 0.53 0.44
N THR A 12 10.73 1.45 -0.54
CA THR A 12 9.61 1.92 -1.36
C THR A 12 8.94 0.78 -2.13
N ILE A 13 9.74 -0.10 -2.76
CA ILE A 13 9.21 -1.25 -3.49
C ILE A 13 8.49 -2.21 -2.54
N VAL A 14 9.07 -2.47 -1.36
CA VAL A 14 8.44 -3.30 -0.32
C VAL A 14 7.12 -2.69 0.14
N PHE A 15 7.07 -1.37 0.38
CA PHE A 15 5.82 -0.68 0.74
C PHE A 15 4.75 -0.81 -0.34
N ARG A 16 5.13 -0.70 -1.61
CA ARG A 16 4.23 -0.91 -2.73
C ARG A 16 3.74 -2.35 -2.81
N VAL A 17 4.63 -3.34 -2.65
CA VAL A 17 4.26 -4.77 -2.63
C VAL A 17 3.31 -5.07 -1.47
N VAL A 18 3.57 -4.51 -0.30
CA VAL A 18 2.70 -4.65 0.88
C VAL A 18 1.34 -4.00 0.64
N ALA A 19 1.28 -2.83 -0.02
CA ALA A 19 0.02 -2.19 -0.40
C ALA A 19 -0.82 -3.11 -1.29
N TRP A 20 -0.21 -3.69 -2.32
CA TRP A 20 -0.87 -4.64 -3.21
C TRP A 20 -1.30 -5.93 -2.48
N GLY A 21 -0.48 -6.42 -1.54
CA GLY A 21 -0.82 -7.55 -0.70
C GLY A 21 -2.02 -7.27 0.21
N ALA A 22 -2.05 -6.11 0.86
CA ALA A 22 -3.17 -5.68 1.70
C ALA A 22 -4.47 -5.53 0.87
N LEU A 23 -4.37 -4.98 -0.34
CA LEU A 23 -5.50 -4.90 -1.27
C LEU A 23 -6.00 -6.29 -1.66
N ALA A 24 -5.10 -7.22 -2.00
CA ALA A 24 -5.45 -8.58 -2.39
C ALA A 24 -6.13 -9.36 -1.25
N VAL A 25 -5.62 -9.24 -0.02
CA VAL A 25 -6.24 -9.83 1.18
C VAL A 25 -7.60 -9.22 1.46
N GLY A 26 -7.71 -7.90 1.34
CA GLY A 26 -8.97 -7.17 1.47
C GLY A 26 -10.03 -7.60 0.47
N LEU A 27 -9.64 -7.77 -0.80
CA LEU A 27 -10.50 -8.25 -1.88
C LEU A 27 -10.92 -9.71 -1.65
N ALA A 28 -10.00 -10.58 -1.26
CA ALA A 28 -10.29 -11.97 -0.94
C ALA A 28 -11.26 -12.10 0.25
N GLY A 29 -11.05 -11.29 1.30
CA GLY A 29 -11.94 -11.21 2.45
C GLY A 29 -13.33 -10.70 2.08
N ALA A 30 -13.42 -9.63 1.29
CA ALA A 30 -14.70 -9.13 0.81
C ALA A 30 -15.42 -10.16 -0.08
N MET A 31 -14.70 -10.84 -0.99
CA MET A 31 -15.27 -11.92 -1.80
C MET A 31 -15.82 -13.06 -0.93
N GLY A 32 -15.13 -13.45 0.15
CA GLY A 32 -15.64 -14.44 1.10
C GLY A 32 -16.93 -14.00 1.79
N VAL A 33 -16.99 -12.75 2.24
CA VAL A 33 -18.20 -12.18 2.86
C VAL A 33 -19.36 -12.10 1.86
N PHE A 34 -19.09 -11.71 0.60
CA PHE A 34 -20.11 -11.66 -0.45
C PHE A 34 -20.60 -13.05 -0.89
N ALA A 35 -19.69 -14.03 -0.95
CA ALA A 35 -20.01 -15.42 -1.25
C ALA A 35 -20.80 -16.13 -0.13
N GLY A 36 -20.98 -15.45 1.03
CA GLY A 36 -21.71 -16.01 2.16
C GLY A 36 -20.95 -17.14 2.87
N THR A 37 -19.65 -17.28 2.63
CA THR A 37 -18.81 -18.28 3.33
C THR A 37 -18.63 -17.93 4.80
N VAL A 38 -18.84 -16.67 5.17
CA VAL A 38 -18.79 -16.18 6.55
C VAL A 38 -20.22 -16.06 7.10
N GLN A 39 -20.70 -17.12 7.76
CA GLN A 39 -22.03 -17.12 8.39
C GLN A 39 -22.14 -16.04 9.46
N GLY A 40 -23.29 -15.34 9.50
CA GLY A 40 -23.56 -14.27 10.47
C GLY A 40 -23.01 -12.89 10.08
N THR A 41 -22.29 -12.77 8.97
CA THR A 41 -21.75 -11.48 8.53
C THR A 41 -22.70 -10.80 7.53
N PRO A 42 -23.25 -9.61 7.82
CA PRO A 42 -24.12 -8.92 6.89
C PRO A 42 -23.35 -8.55 5.61
N ARG A 43 -23.97 -8.72 4.43
CA ARG A 43 -23.34 -8.38 3.12
C ARG A 43 -22.77 -6.95 3.07
N GLN A 44 -23.34 -6.03 3.85
CA GLN A 44 -22.83 -4.67 4.00
C GLN A 44 -21.43 -4.60 4.61
N ALA A 45 -21.06 -5.54 5.50
CA ALA A 45 -19.70 -5.62 6.04
C ALA A 45 -18.68 -5.94 4.94
N GLY A 46 -19.06 -6.68 3.88
CA GLY A 46 -18.22 -6.89 2.71
C GLY A 46 -17.91 -5.60 1.96
N VAL A 47 -18.89 -4.68 1.85
CA VAL A 47 -18.70 -3.34 1.27
C VAL A 47 -17.76 -2.51 2.14
N VAL A 48 -17.91 -2.57 3.47
CA VAL A 48 -17.02 -1.87 4.41
C VAL A 48 -15.59 -2.40 4.31
N ILE A 49 -15.39 -3.71 4.27
CA ILE A 49 -14.06 -4.33 4.10
C ILE A 49 -13.42 -3.89 2.79
N LEU A 50 -14.18 -3.86 1.68
CA LEU A 50 -13.69 -3.34 0.40
C LEU A 50 -13.30 -1.86 0.49
N ALA A 51 -14.17 -1.02 1.05
CA ALA A 51 -13.90 0.42 1.20
C ALA A 51 -12.65 0.68 2.04
N VAL A 52 -12.50 -0.03 3.17
CA VAL A 52 -11.32 0.05 4.04
C VAL A 52 -10.06 -0.42 3.30
N SER A 53 -10.15 -1.50 2.52
CA SER A 53 -9.01 -2.04 1.77
C SER A 53 -8.54 -1.08 0.68
N ILE A 54 -9.47 -0.43 -0.03
CA ILE A 54 -9.18 0.60 -1.02
C ILE A 54 -8.52 1.82 -0.35
N LEU A 55 -9.04 2.25 0.80
CA LEU A 55 -8.46 3.33 1.60
C LEU A 55 -7.03 3.01 2.03
N TYR A 56 -6.80 1.80 2.56
CA TYR A 56 -5.48 1.32 2.95
C TYR A 56 -4.52 1.28 1.77
N PHE A 57 -4.95 0.77 0.63
CA PHE A 57 -4.15 0.77 -0.60
C PHE A 57 -3.77 2.18 -1.03
N CYS A 58 -4.72 3.10 -1.02
CA CYS A 58 -4.48 4.50 -1.37
C CYS A 58 -3.49 5.16 -0.40
N LEU A 59 -3.66 4.94 0.91
CA LEU A 59 -2.79 5.48 1.95
C LEU A 59 -1.34 4.96 1.80
N PHE A 60 -1.19 3.64 1.65
CA PHE A 60 0.13 3.02 1.48
C PHE A 60 0.80 3.40 0.15
N SER A 61 0.02 3.52 -0.93
CA SER A 61 0.52 3.98 -2.22
C SER A 61 0.94 5.45 -2.17
N ALA A 62 0.19 6.31 -1.47
CA ALA A 62 0.55 7.71 -1.26
C ALA A 62 1.82 7.84 -0.42
N LEU A 63 1.95 7.06 0.67
CA LEU A 63 3.18 7.01 1.48
C LEU A 63 4.39 6.59 0.65
N SER A 64 4.24 5.55 -0.19
CA SER A 64 5.30 5.12 -1.11
C SER A 64 5.69 6.25 -2.08
N GLY A 65 4.72 7.00 -2.60
CA GLY A 65 4.96 8.15 -3.48
C GLY A 65 5.72 9.27 -2.78
N ILE A 66 5.33 9.62 -1.55
CA ILE A 66 5.98 10.65 -0.73
C ILE A 66 7.43 10.26 -0.43
N LEU A 67 7.70 9.02 -0.03
CA LEU A 67 9.07 8.55 0.20
C LEU A 67 9.93 8.65 -1.07
N THR A 68 9.36 8.29 -2.23
CA THR A 68 10.07 8.37 -3.52
C THR A 68 10.41 9.81 -3.88
N LEU A 69 9.47 10.73 -3.66
CA LEU A 69 9.66 12.16 -3.89
C LEU A 69 10.71 12.76 -2.96
N LEU A 70 10.67 12.40 -1.68
CA LEU A 70 11.64 12.88 -0.69
C LEU A 70 13.07 12.45 -1.04
N LEU A 71 13.23 11.18 -1.45
CA LEU A 71 14.49 10.64 -1.99
C LEU A 71 14.98 11.40 -3.22
N ALA A 72 14.10 11.64 -4.18
CA ALA A 72 14.45 12.34 -5.41
C ALA A 72 14.83 13.81 -5.15
N LEU A 73 14.17 14.45 -4.17
CA LEU A 73 14.48 15.81 -3.75
C LEU A 73 15.86 15.87 -3.09
N GLU A 74 16.15 14.94 -2.17
CA GLU A 74 17.46 14.86 -1.51
C GLU A 74 18.60 14.62 -2.50
N GLU A 75 18.39 13.75 -3.50
CA GLU A 75 19.36 13.50 -4.57
C GLU A 75 19.57 14.74 -5.46
N ARG A 76 18.53 15.55 -5.69
CA ARG A 76 18.60 16.81 -6.43
C ARG A 76 19.34 17.89 -5.64
N THR A 77 19.00 18.09 -4.36
CA THR A 77 19.61 19.12 -3.51
C THR A 77 21.11 18.88 -3.35
N ARG A 78 21.55 17.61 -3.29
CA ARG A 78 22.97 17.23 -3.20
C ARG A 78 23.78 17.42 -4.50
N LYS A 79 23.10 17.53 -5.65
CA LYS A 79 23.74 17.78 -6.96
C LYS A 79 23.82 19.27 -7.32
N THR A 80 23.22 20.14 -6.52
CA THR A 80 23.44 21.59 -6.60
C THR A 80 24.72 21.90 -5.81
N PRO A 81 25.82 22.35 -6.47
CA PRO A 81 27.04 22.78 -5.79
C PRO A 81 26.81 24.04 -4.95
#